data_AF-A0A916BC50-F1
#
_entry.id   AF-A0A916BC50-F1
#
_cell.length_a   1.000
_cell.length_b   1.000
_cell.length_c   1.000
_cell.angle_alpha   90.00
_cell.angle_beta   90.00
_cell.angle_gamma   90.00
#
_symmetry.space_group_name_H-M   'P 1'
#
loop_
_entity.id
_entity.type
_entity.pdbx_description
1 polymer ?
#
loop_
_entity_poly.entity_id
_entity_poly.type
_entity_poly.pdbx_seq_one_letter_code
_entity_poly.pdbx_strand_id
1 'polypeptide(L)' 'MRAGVLAPLDLLIAAHALGVGAVLVTKDQAFGQVPDLAIEDWTM' A
#
# COMPACT_ATOMS: atom_id res chain seq x y z
N MET A 1 -3.01 -14.76 3.16
CA MET A 1 -2.01 -13.73 2.77
C MET A 1 -0.62 -14.32 2.97
N ARG A 2 0.21 -14.40 1.93
CA ARG A 2 1.61 -14.81 2.08
C ARG A 2 2.41 -13.53 2.30
N ALA A 3 3.02 -13.37 3.47
CA ALA A 3 3.94 -12.28 3.74
C ALA A 3 5.12 -12.40 2.76
N GLY A 4 5.28 -11.41 1.89
CA GLY A 4 6.29 -11.38 0.84
C GLY A 4 6.79 -9.96 0.66
N VAL A 5 8.09 -9.80 0.45
CA VAL A 5 8.75 -8.50 0.32
C VAL A 5 8.06 -7.66 -0.75
N LEU A 6 7.65 -6.43 -0.41
CA LEU A 6 7.16 -5.46 -1.39
C LEU A 6 8.24 -5.18 -2.43
N ALA A 7 7.84 -5.04 -3.70
CA ALA A 7 8.77 -4.59 -4.71
C ALA A 7 9.32 -3.20 -4.33
N PRO A 8 10.56 -2.84 -4.73
CA PRO A 8 11.17 -1.59 -4.29
C PRO A 8 10.34 -0.33 -4.59
N LEU A 9 9.64 -0.30 -5.73
CA LEU A 9 8.76 0.82 -6.08
C LEU A 9 7.50 0.86 -5.23
N ASP A 10 6.87 -0.29 -4.96
CA ASP A 10 5.69 -0.39 -4.10
C ASP A 10 6.01 0.10 -2.69
N LEU A 11 7.21 -0.21 -2.19
CA LEU A 11 7.67 0.30 -0.90
C LEU A 11 7.79 1.83 -0.90
N LEU A 12 8.31 2.43 -1.98
CA LEU A 12 8.41 3.89 -2.09
C LEU A 12 7.03 4.56 -2.22
N ILE A 13 6.09 3.94 -2.93
CA ILE A 13 4.70 4.43 -3.04
C ILE A 13 4.03 4.40 -1.65
N ALA A 14 4.13 3.27 -0.94
CA ALA A 14 3.60 3.11 0.40
C ALA A 14 4.20 4.13 1.38
N ALA A 15 5.54 4.30 1.35
CA ALA A 15 6.24 5.25 2.20
C ALA A 15 5.85 6.70 1.90
N HIS A 16 5.67 7.05 0.63
CA HIS A 16 5.22 8.40 0.25
C HIS A 16 3.81 8.68 0.75
N ALA A 17 2.85 7.78 0.48
CA ALA A 17 1.46 7.92 0.93
C ALA A 17 1.37 8.04 2.45
N LEU A 18 2.10 7.19 3.18
CA LEU A 18 2.18 7.24 4.65
C LEU A 18 2.79 8.57 5.13
N GLY A 19 3.88 9.01 4.50
CA GLY A 19 4.59 10.23 4.89
C GLY A 19 3.77 11.52 4.71
N VAL A 20 2.83 11.53 3.77
CA VAL A 20 1.92 12.68 3.54
C VAL A 20 0.53 12.47 4.14
N GLY A 21 0.25 11.33 4.77
CA GLY A 21 -1.07 11.00 5.33
C GLY A 21 -2.16 10.82 4.28
N ALA A 22 -1.81 10.32 3.09
CA ALA A 22 -2.76 10.05 2.01
C ALA A 22 -3.37 8.63 2.09
N VAL A 23 -4.54 8.47 1.48
CA VAL A 23 -5.15 7.16 1.20
C VAL A 23 -4.57 6.62 -0.12
N LEU A 24 -4.01 5.41 -0.09
CA LEU A 24 -3.55 4.72 -1.29
C LEU A 24 -4.70 3.93 -1.92
N VAL A 25 -5.17 4.38 -3.08
CA VAL A 25 -6.15 3.61 -3.87
C VAL A 25 -5.41 2.56 -4.70
N THR A 26 -5.66 1.27 -4.45
CA THR A 26 -5.03 0.16 -5.17
C THR A 26 -5.86 -1.12 -5.09
N LYS A 27 -5.80 -1.95 -6.14
CA LYS A 27 -6.34 -3.32 -6.13
C LYS A 27 -5.32 -4.35 -5.59
N ASP A 28 -4.07 -3.92 -5.41
CA ASP A 28 -3.01 -4.83 -4.99
C ASP A 28 -3.02 -5.04 -3.48
N GLN A 29 -3.38 -6.26 -3.08
CA GLN A 29 -3.44 -6.68 -1.68
C GLN A 29 -2.06 -6.70 -0.99
N ALA A 30 -0.96 -6.65 -1.74
CA ALA A 30 0.39 -6.63 -1.18
C ALA A 30 0.64 -5.40 -0.28
N PHE A 31 -0.02 -4.27 -0.54
CA PHE A 31 0.11 -3.06 0.27
C PHE A 31 -0.49 -3.21 1.68
N GLY A 32 -1.41 -4.16 1.87
CA GLY A 32 -2.02 -4.45 3.18
C GLY A 32 -1.03 -4.98 4.23
N GLN A 33 0.23 -5.24 3.86
CA GLN A 33 1.29 -5.60 4.81
C GLN A 33 2.00 -4.39 5.45
N VAL A 34 1.75 -3.16 4.98
CA VAL A 34 2.35 -1.93 5.50
C VAL A 34 1.48 -1.42 6.66
N PRO A 35 1.99 -1.40 7.91
CA PRO A 35 1.23 -0.89 9.04
C PRO A 35 0.85 0.58 8.83
N ASP A 36 -0.35 0.95 9.31
CA ASP A 36 -0.88 2.32 9.34
C ASP A 36 -1.12 2.98 7.96
N LEU A 37 -0.89 2.27 6.86
CA LEU A 37 -1.23 2.76 5.53
C LEU A 37 -2.73 2.63 5.27
N ALA A 38 -3.40 3.76 5.05
CA ALA A 38 -4.81 3.78 4.64
C ALA A 38 -4.93 3.34 3.17
N ILE A 39 -5.79 2.35 2.90
CA ILE A 39 -5.96 1.74 1.58
C ILE A 39 -7.44 1.67 1.21
N GLU A 40 -7.75 1.94 -0.05
CA GLU A 40 -9.06 1.71 -0.66
C GLU A 40 -8.93 0.94 -1.97
N ASP A 41 -9.92 0.10 -2.29
CA ASP A 41 -10.08 -0.53 -3.60
C ASP A 41 -11.34 0.02 -4.27
N TRP A 42 -11.17 0.67 -5.43
CA TRP A 42 -12.26 1.26 -6.22
C TRP A 42 -12.63 0.43 -7.44
N THR A 43 -12.08 -0.77 -7.59
CA THR A 43 -12.46 -1.66 -8.68
C THR A 43 -13.84 -2.27 -8.37
N MET A 44 -14.88 -1.71 -9.00
CA MET A 44 -16.25 -2.22 -8.98
C MET A 44 -16.37 -3.63 -9.57
#